data_AF-A0A7V8NQI2-F1
#
_entry.id   AF-A0A7V8NQI2-F1
#
_cell.length_a   1.000
_cell.length_b   1.000
_cell.length_c   1.000
_cell.angle_alpha   90.00
_cell.angle_beta   90.00
_cell.angle_gamma   90.00
#
_symmetry.space_group_name_H-M   'P 1'
#
loop_
_entity.id
_entity.type
_entity.pdbx_description
1 polymer ?
#
loop_
_entity_poly.entity_id
_entity_poly.type
_entity_poly.pdbx_seq_one_letter_code
_entity_poly.pdbx_strand_id
1 'polypeptide(L)' 'MKRFIEGQDRGQSTLFPGCLEDWIDEDNPVHVIDVFVDGLDLADLGFVGVNPEATGRP' A
#
# COMPACT_ATOMS: atom_id res chain seq x y z
N MET A 1 -11.87 26.28 22.06
CA MET A 1 -10.98 25.75 21.01
C MET A 1 -10.04 24.75 21.65
N LYS A 2 -10.26 23.44 21.47
CA LYS A 2 -9.39 22.40 22.04
C LYS A 2 -8.05 22.39 21.29
N ARG A 3 -6.94 22.34 22.03
CA ARG A 3 -5.55 22.51 21.57
C ARG A 3 -4.75 21.19 21.54
N PHE A 4 -5.41 20.03 21.61
CA PHE A 4 -4.74 18.72 21.69
C PHE A 4 -5.48 17.66 20.86
N ILE A 5 -4.70 16.72 20.31
CA ILE A 5 -5.21 15.52 19.63
C ILE A 5 -5.68 14.54 20.72
N GLU A 6 -6.98 14.32 20.83
CA GLU A 6 -7.53 13.24 21.67
C GLU A 6 -7.30 11.90 20.95
N GLY A 7 -6.75 10.90 21.66
CA GLY A 7 -6.55 9.55 21.11
C GLY A 7 -7.88 8.87 20.78
N GLN A 8 -7.87 7.96 19.81
CA GLN A 8 -9.08 7.22 19.41
C GLN A 8 -9.56 6.29 20.53
N ASP A 9 -10.88 6.13 20.63
CA ASP A 9 -11.52 5.20 21.56
C ASP A 9 -11.10 3.76 21.21
N ARG A 10 -10.68 2.99 22.22
CA ARG A 10 -10.17 1.62 22.02
C ARG A 10 -11.25 0.61 21.64
N GLY A 11 -12.53 0.98 21.73
CA GLY A 11 -13.67 0.21 21.24
C GLY A 11 -14.10 0.60 19.81
N GLN A 12 -13.44 1.59 19.19
CA GLN A 12 -13.74 1.99 17.83
C GLN A 12 -13.15 0.99 16.85
N SER A 13 -13.98 0.12 16.28
CA SER A 13 -13.60 -0.67 15.10
C SER A 13 -13.42 0.28 13.92
N THR A 14 -12.30 0.16 13.21
CA THR A 14 -12.16 0.77 11.89
C THR A 14 -13.18 0.11 10.96
N LEU A 15 -14.12 0.90 10.42
CA LEU A 15 -15.16 0.43 9.49
C LEU A 15 -14.59 -0.13 8.17
N PHE A 16 -13.30 0.06 7.95
CA PHE A 16 -12.54 -0.48 6.84
C PHE A 16 -11.39 -1.30 7.39
N PRO A 17 -11.06 -2.43 6.76
CA PRO A 17 -9.81 -3.12 6.97
C PRO A 17 -8.61 -2.18 6.79
N GLY A 18 -7.54 -2.48 7.52
CA GLY A 18 -6.36 -1.61 7.59
C GLY A 18 -5.61 -1.55 6.26
N CYS A 19 -5.79 -2.57 5.42
CA CYS A 19 -5.16 -2.76 4.13
C CYS A 19 -6.13 -3.32 3.09
N LEU A 20 -5.80 -3.19 1.81
CA LEU A 20 -6.55 -3.84 0.72
C LEU A 20 -6.40 -5.38 0.80
N GLU A 21 -5.25 -5.81 1.26
CA GLU A 21 -4.80 -7.19 1.47
C GLU A 21 -5.69 -7.93 2.47
N ASP A 22 -6.31 -7.20 3.40
CA ASP A 22 -7.30 -7.77 4.33
C ASP A 22 -8.63 -8.14 3.64
N TRP A 23 -8.87 -7.68 2.40
CA TRP A 23 -10.03 -8.05 1.57
C TRP A 23 -9.71 -9.07 0.48
N ILE A 24 -8.43 -9.23 0.16
CA ILE A 24 -7.99 -10.09 -0.94
C ILE A 24 -7.58 -11.43 -0.32
N ASP A 25 -8.38 -12.45 -0.60
CA ASP A 25 -8.04 -13.83 -0.22
C ASP A 25 -6.68 -14.25 -0.79
N GLU A 26 -5.97 -15.14 -0.09
CA GLU A 26 -4.64 -15.62 -0.51
C GLU A 26 -4.69 -16.32 -1.87
N ASP A 27 -5.79 -16.99 -2.21
CA ASP A 27 -6.00 -17.67 -3.49
C ASP A 27 -6.61 -16.76 -4.57
N ASN A 28 -6.75 -15.46 -4.30
CA ASN A 28 -7.36 -14.54 -5.25
C ASN A 28 -6.49 -14.40 -6.52
N PRO A 29 -7.06 -14.56 -7.73
CA PRO A 29 -6.29 -14.48 -8.97
C PRO A 29 -5.62 -13.12 -9.21
N VAL A 30 -6.04 -12.05 -8.51
CA VAL A 30 -5.43 -10.72 -8.64
C VAL A 30 -3.94 -10.70 -8.29
N HIS A 31 -3.47 -11.61 -7.43
CA HIS A 31 -2.05 -11.75 -7.06
C HIS A 31 -1.15 -12.07 -8.27
N VAL A 32 -1.71 -12.51 -9.40
CA VAL A 32 -0.95 -12.69 -10.65
C VAL A 32 -0.34 -11.37 -11.14
N ILE A 33 -0.94 -10.23 -10.81
CA ILE A 33 -0.46 -8.91 -11.20
C ILE A 33 0.87 -8.62 -10.51
N ASP A 34 0.99 -8.94 -9.22
CA ASP A 34 2.23 -8.73 -8.47
C ASP A 34 3.36 -9.58 -9.07
N VAL A 35 3.10 -10.88 -9.30
CA VAL A 35 4.06 -11.80 -9.94
C VAL A 35 4.46 -11.32 -11.33
N PHE A 36 3.51 -10.78 -12.11
CA PHE A 36 3.79 -10.25 -13.44
C PHE A 36 4.69 -9.02 -13.37
N VAL A 37 4.36 -8.05 -12.50
CA VAL A 37 5.13 -6.80 -12.37
C VAL A 37 6.52 -7.04 -11.81
N ASP A 38 6.66 -7.95 -10.83
CA ASP A 38 7.96 -8.34 -10.26
C ASP A 38 8.90 -8.97 -11.29
N GLY A 39 8.34 -9.55 -12.37
CA GLY A 39 9.10 -10.12 -13.48
C GLY A 39 9.56 -9.10 -14.53
N LEU A 40 9.14 -7.83 -14.43
CA LEU A 40 9.49 -6.80 -15.42
C LEU A 40 10.71 -5.98 -15.00
N ASP A 41 11.62 -5.75 -15.94
CA ASP A 41 12.60 -4.68 -15.78
C ASP A 41 11.94 -3.34 -16.17
N LEU A 42 11.41 -2.64 -15.17
CA LEU A 42 10.73 -1.37 -15.37
C LEU A 42 11.68 -0.27 -15.88
N ALA A 43 12.98 -0.35 -15.58
CA ALA A 43 13.95 0.62 -16.06
C ALA A 43 14.21 0.43 -17.57
N ASP A 44 14.39 -0.81 -18.01
CA ASP A 44 14.55 -1.14 -19.44
C ASP A 44 13.28 -0.85 -20.26
N LEU A 45 12.11 -0.95 -19.62
CA LEU A 45 10.84 -0.54 -20.23
C LEU A 45 10.65 1.00 -20.30
N GLY A 46 11.59 1.77 -19.76
CA GLY A 46 11.61 3.23 -19.84
C GLY A 46 10.75 3.94 -18.79
N PHE A 47 10.34 3.25 -17.72
CA PHE A 47 9.68 3.91 -16.59
C PHE A 47 10.67 4.79 -15.82
N VAL A 48 10.22 6.00 -15.47
CA VAL A 48 10.99 6.94 -14.65
C VAL A 48 10.59 6.77 -13.18
N GLY A 49 11.54 6.89 -12.26
CA GLY A 49 11.27 6.80 -10.82
C GLY A 49 11.20 5.37 -10.26
N VAL A 50 11.76 4.39 -10.97
CA VAL A 50 11.83 2.98 -10.53
C VAL A 50 12.68 2.84 -9.25
N ASN A 51 13.71 3.67 -9.11
CA ASN A 51 14.51 3.70 -7.89
C ASN A 51 13.91 4.71 -6.91
N PRO A 52 13.52 4.30 -5.68
CA PRO A 52 12.97 5.21 -4.69
C PRO A 52 13.99 6.26 -4.29
N GLU A 53 13.52 7.50 -4.10
CA GLU A 53 14.36 8.57 -3.57
C GLU A 53 14.83 8.24 -2.14
N ALA A 54 16.06 8.64 -1.80
CA ALA A 54 16.68 8.36 -0.51
C ALA A 54 15.90 8.97 0.68
N THR A 55 15.07 9.98 0.44
CA THR A 55 14.21 10.64 1.42
C THR A 55 12.82 10.01 1.53
N GLY A 56 12.56 8.90 0.86
CA GLY A 56 11.20 8.50 0.53
C GLY A 56 10.67 9.40 -0.58
N ARG A 57 9.34 9.50 -0.74
CA ARG A 57 8.72 10.16 -1.92
C ARG A 57 9.27 11.56 -2.25
N PRO A 58 9.33 11.92 -3.55
CA PRO A 58 8.34 11.60 -4.61
C PRO A 58 8.45 10.21 -5.26
#